data_AF-A0A2G4JE31-F1
#
_entry.id   AF-A0A2G4JE31-F1
#
_cell.length_a   1.000
_cell.length_b   1.000
_cell.length_c   1.000
_cell.angle_alpha   90.00
_cell.angle_beta   90.00
_cell.angle_gamma   90.00
#
_symmetry.space_group_name_H-M   'P 1'
#
loop_
_entity.id
_entity.type
_entity.pdbx_description
1 polymer ?
#
loop_
_entity_poly.entity_id
_entity_poly.type
_entity_poly.pdbx_seq_one_letter_code
_entity_poly.pdbx_strand_id
1 'polypeptide(L)'
;MTLKKFISDSKMFEYGRHYTDCQQNNQPFIKGRINPSTSNYYVQIDLMTCNYNLSLDGQNHIKELFENEVALLQSDPNQKLSFKGYNVDKELSWFDGVLPTRLSTFCEKLYELSEKYPD
;
A
#
# COMPACT_ATOMS: atom_id res chain seq x y z
N MET A 1 -6.28 5.46 -21.42
CA MET A 1 -6.79 4.57 -20.36
C MET A 1 -6.39 5.18 -19.04
N THR A 2 -7.34 5.44 -18.15
CA THR A 2 -7.02 5.94 -16.81
C THR A 2 -6.32 4.80 -16.06
N LEU A 3 -5.02 4.97 -15.75
CA LEU A 3 -4.29 3.98 -14.95
C LEU A 3 -5.03 3.78 -13.63
N LYS A 4 -5.34 2.54 -13.28
CA LYS A 4 -5.89 2.24 -11.95
C LYS A 4 -4.78 2.46 -10.92
N LYS A 5 -4.96 3.48 -10.07
CA LYS A 5 -3.99 3.90 -9.03
C LYS A 5 -3.70 2.81 -8.00
N PHE A 6 -4.63 1.90 -7.78
CA PHE A 6 -4.45 0.74 -6.93
C PHE A 6 -5.28 -0.45 -7.42
N ILE A 7 -4.91 -1.63 -6.95
CA ILE A 7 -5.52 -2.88 -7.36
C ILE A 7 -5.84 -3.71 -6.12
N SER A 8 -7.13 -3.93 -5.87
CA SER A 8 -7.61 -4.84 -4.83
C SER A 8 -8.00 -6.19 -5.44
N ASP A 9 -7.52 -7.28 -4.85
CA ASP A 9 -7.97 -8.65 -5.15
C ASP A 9 -7.84 -9.08 -6.63
N SER A 10 -6.71 -8.74 -7.24
CA SER A 10 -6.48 -9.04 -8.66
C SER A 10 -5.72 -10.33 -8.92
N LYS A 11 -6.03 -10.91 -10.08
CA LYS A 11 -5.46 -12.17 -10.55
C LYS A 11 -4.00 -11.96 -10.96
N MET A 12 -3.20 -13.02 -10.87
CA MET A 12 -1.75 -12.99 -11.14
C MET A 12 -1.37 -12.30 -12.47
N PHE A 13 -2.20 -12.43 -13.51
CA PHE A 13 -1.95 -11.87 -14.84
C PHE A 13 -2.09 -10.34 -14.90
N GLU A 14 -2.89 -9.73 -14.03
CA GLU A 14 -3.08 -8.28 -14.02
C GLU A 14 -1.81 -7.59 -13.53
N TYR A 15 -1.11 -8.18 -12.54
CA TYR A 15 0.17 -7.65 -12.06
C TYR A 15 1.25 -7.56 -13.14
N GLY A 16 1.27 -8.48 -14.12
CA GLY A 16 2.25 -8.44 -15.21
C GLY A 16 2.06 -7.26 -16.16
N ARG A 17 0.81 -6.90 -16.47
CA ARG A 17 0.50 -5.69 -17.25
C ARG A 17 0.86 -4.44 -16.45
N HIS A 18 0.49 -4.40 -15.17
CA HIS A 18 0.78 -3.24 -14.33
C HIS A 18 2.26 -3.03 -14.05
N TYR A 19 3.05 -4.10 -13.94
CA TYR A 19 4.50 -4.03 -13.88
C TYR A 19 5.09 -3.35 -15.14
N THR A 20 4.59 -3.73 -16.31
CA THR A 20 5.02 -3.14 -17.58
C THR A 20 4.64 -1.65 -17.66
N ASP A 21 3.42 -1.31 -17.25
CA ASP A 21 2.96 0.08 -17.20
C ASP A 21 3.76 0.92 -16.20
N CYS A 22 4.17 0.33 -15.07
CA CYS A 22 5.00 0.94 -14.04
C CYS A 22 6.38 1.34 -14.58
N GLN A 23 7.03 0.42 -15.30
CA GLN A 23 8.33 0.65 -15.92
C GLN A 23 8.27 1.70 -17.05
N GLN A 24 7.16 1.76 -17.78
CA GLN A 24 7.01 2.72 -18.88
C GLN A 24 6.67 4.12 -18.41
N ASN A 25 5.90 4.25 -17.33
CA ASN A 25 5.39 5.56 -16.85
C ASN A 25 6.11 6.08 -15.60
N ASN A 26 7.01 5.28 -14.99
CA ASN A 26 7.76 5.63 -13.79
C ASN A 26 6.85 6.06 -12.61
N GLN A 27 5.72 5.39 -12.47
CA GLN A 27 4.68 5.69 -11.47
C GLN A 27 4.65 4.62 -10.39
N PRO A 28 4.38 4.94 -9.12
CA PRO A 28 4.27 3.96 -8.04
C PRO A 28 3.07 3.02 -8.23
N PHE A 29 3.19 1.75 -7.81
CA PHE A 29 2.11 0.76 -7.90
C PHE A 29 1.73 0.19 -6.53
N ILE A 30 0.43 0.20 -6.22
CA ILE A 30 -0.14 -0.30 -4.96
C ILE A 30 -1.01 -1.53 -5.21
N LYS A 31 -0.72 -2.61 -4.48
CA LYS A 31 -1.50 -3.85 -4.44
C LYS A 31 -2.16 -4.03 -3.08
N GLY A 32 -3.46 -4.30 -3.09
CA GLY A 32 -4.24 -4.74 -1.93
C GLY A 32 -4.68 -6.18 -2.12
N ARG A 33 -4.43 -7.04 -1.13
CA ARG A 33 -4.88 -8.44 -1.12
C ARG A 33 -5.64 -8.71 0.16
N ILE A 34 -6.74 -9.46 0.08
CA ILE A 34 -7.46 -9.89 1.27
C ILE A 34 -6.60 -10.92 2.00
N ASN A 35 -6.39 -10.72 3.29
CA ASN A 35 -5.77 -11.69 4.18
C ASN A 35 -6.83 -12.75 4.55
N PRO A 36 -6.71 -14.00 4.06
CA PRO A 36 -7.73 -15.02 4.23
C PRO A 36 -7.95 -15.43 5.69
N SER A 37 -7.00 -15.12 6.58
CA SER A 37 -7.09 -15.45 8.00
C SER A 37 -7.88 -14.43 8.82
N THR A 38 -8.05 -13.19 8.33
CA THR A 38 -8.54 -12.07 9.15
C THR A 38 -9.61 -11.22 8.46
N SER A 39 -9.90 -11.48 7.18
CA SER A 39 -10.80 -10.67 6.33
C SER A 39 -10.37 -9.20 6.14
N ASN A 40 -9.24 -8.80 6.70
CA ASN A 40 -8.62 -7.50 6.49
C ASN A 40 -7.75 -7.51 5.24
N TYR A 41 -7.43 -6.33 4.71
CA TYR A 41 -6.55 -6.19 3.56
C TYR A 41 -5.09 -6.04 3.98
N TYR A 42 -4.25 -6.81 3.32
CA TYR A 42 -2.82 -6.60 3.20
C TYR A 42 -2.56 -5.65 2.03
N VAL A 43 -2.05 -4.46 2.31
CA VAL A 43 -1.70 -3.48 1.28
C VAL A 43 -0.19 -3.38 1.18
N GLN A 44 0.34 -3.44 -0.04
CA GLN A 44 1.76 -3.28 -0.32
C GLN A 44 1.94 -2.31 -1.49
N ILE A 45 2.96 -1.47 -1.39
CA ILE A 45 3.43 -0.62 -2.45
C ILE A 45 4.82 -1.08 -2.88
N ASP A 46 4.97 -1.34 -4.18
CA ASP A 46 6.24 -1.74 -4.80
C ASP A 46 6.73 -0.59 -5.67
N LEU A 47 7.90 -0.04 -5.34
CA LEU A 47 8.52 1.09 -6.02
C LEU A 47 9.78 0.68 -6.77
N MET A 48 10.46 -0.36 -6.27
CA MET A 48 11.63 -0.98 -6.91
C MET A 48 11.39 -1.35 -8.38
N THR A 49 10.16 -1.76 -8.70
CA THR A 49 9.78 -2.21 -10.05
C THR A 49 9.74 -1.10 -11.08
N CYS A 50 9.78 0.16 -10.64
CA CYS A 50 9.51 1.35 -11.44
C CYS A 50 10.67 2.37 -11.33
N ASN A 51 11.86 1.90 -10.92
CA ASN A 51 13.06 2.72 -10.66
C ASN A 51 12.74 4.00 -9.85
N TYR A 52 11.84 3.84 -8.88
CA TYR A 52 11.26 4.90 -8.08
C TYR A 52 11.63 4.65 -6.62
N ASN A 53 12.11 5.68 -5.93
CA ASN A 53 12.42 5.59 -4.50
C ASN A 53 11.61 6.65 -3.75
N LEU A 54 11.17 6.29 -2.55
CA LEU A 54 10.67 7.27 -1.60
C LEU A 54 11.82 8.01 -0.94
N SER A 55 11.75 9.33 -1.00
CA SER A 55 12.56 10.19 -0.13
C SER A 55 12.33 9.86 1.36
N LEU A 56 13.27 10.27 2.21
CA LEU A 56 13.16 10.07 3.66
C LEU A 56 11.89 10.71 4.25
N ASP A 57 11.48 11.87 3.72
CA ASP A 57 10.24 12.54 4.12
C ASP A 57 9.01 11.71 3.72
N GLY A 58 9.00 11.14 2.51
CA GLY A 58 7.94 10.24 2.07
C GLY A 58 7.80 9.02 2.99
N GLN A 59 8.92 8.42 3.38
CA GLN A 59 8.93 7.29 4.32
C GLN A 59 8.34 7.69 5.69
N ASN A 60 8.68 8.87 6.21
CA ASN A 60 8.14 9.37 7.47
C ASN A 60 6.62 9.57 7.40
N HIS A 61 6.10 10.17 6.33
CA HIS A 61 4.65 10.37 6.17
C HIS A 61 3.89 9.05 6.00
N ILE A 62 4.46 8.08 5.29
CA ILE A 62 3.87 6.74 5.15
C ILE A 62 3.87 6.03 6.51
N LYS A 63 4.94 6.16 7.29
CA LYS A 63 5.01 5.63 8.65
C LYS A 63 3.92 6.24 9.54
N GLU A 64 3.73 7.55 9.49
CA GLU A 64 2.63 8.22 10.21
C GLU A 64 1.25 7.71 9.77
N LEU A 65 1.03 7.51 8.46
CA LEU A 65 -0.21 6.92 7.95
C LEU A 65 -0.43 5.52 8.55
N PHE A 66 0.61 4.70 8.61
CA PHE A 66 0.54 3.34 9.16
C PHE A 66 0.28 3.36 10.66
N GLU A 67 0.97 4.19 11.43
CA GLU A 67 0.77 4.32 12.88
C GLU A 67 -0.66 4.77 13.23
N ASN A 68 -1.24 5.67 12.43
CA ASN A 68 -2.64 6.07 12.58
C ASN A 68 -3.61 4.90 12.35
N GLU A 69 -3.37 4.05 11.35
CA GLU A 69 -4.17 2.85 11.13
C GLU A 69 -3.96 1.81 12.26
N VAL A 70 -2.73 1.65 12.76
CA VAL A 70 -2.46 0.78 13.92
C VAL A 70 -3.25 1.25 15.15
N ALA A 71 -3.27 2.55 15.44
CA ALA A 71 -4.02 3.09 16.58
C ALA A 71 -5.52 2.77 16.47
N LEU A 72 -6.08 2.82 15.26
CA LEU A 72 -7.46 2.43 15.00
C LEU A 72 -7.69 0.93 15.20
N LEU A 73 -6.78 0.08 14.72
CA LEU A 73 -6.87 -1.37 14.94
C LEU A 73 -6.71 -1.76 16.41
N GLN A 74 -5.92 -1.01 17.19
CA GLN A 74 -5.78 -1.24 18.62
C GLN A 74 -7.02 -0.88 19.43
N SER A 75 -7.91 -0.03 18.88
CA SER A 75 -9.16 0.35 19.54
C SER A 75 -10.23 -0.76 19.50
N ASP A 76 -10.10 -1.75 18.61
CA ASP A 76 -10.97 -2.92 18.52
C ASP A 76 -10.19 -4.21 18.84
N PRO A 77 -10.50 -4.91 19.95
CA PRO A 77 -9.83 -6.14 20.35
C PRO A 77 -9.82 -7.25 19.28
N ASN A 78 -10.87 -7.33 18.45
CA ASN A 78 -10.98 -8.33 17.39
C ASN A 78 -10.05 -8.00 16.22
N GLN A 79 -9.81 -6.71 15.97
CA GLN A 79 -8.92 -6.23 14.91
C GLN A 79 -7.46 -6.25 15.33
N LYS A 80 -7.18 -6.05 16.63
CA LYS A 80 -5.83 -6.12 17.19
C LYS A 80 -5.17 -7.48 16.98
N LEU A 81 -5.93 -8.57 17.02
CA LEU A 81 -5.44 -9.94 16.75
C LEU A 81 -5.13 -10.18 15.27
N SER A 82 -5.72 -9.36 14.39
CA SER A 82 -5.62 -9.49 12.94
C SER A 82 -4.44 -8.73 12.34
N PHE A 83 -3.83 -7.82 13.10
CA PHE A 83 -2.68 -7.02 12.67
C PHE A 83 -1.36 -7.78 12.89
N LYS A 84 -0.64 -8.08 11.79
CA LYS A 84 0.67 -8.77 11.89
C LYS A 84 1.87 -7.82 11.88
N GLY A 85 1.68 -6.57 11.46
CA GLY A 85 2.76 -5.59 11.36
C GLY A 85 2.66 -4.70 10.13
N TYR A 86 3.67 -3.84 9.99
CA TYR A 86 3.92 -3.05 8.79
C TYR A 86 5.43 -2.94 8.56
N ASN A 87 5.84 -2.59 7.34
CA ASN A 87 7.19 -2.20 7.00
C ASN A 87 7.18 -0.95 6.13
N VAL A 88 8.13 -0.06 6.34
CA VAL A 88 8.37 1.11 5.48
C VAL A 88 9.82 1.08 5.03
N ASP A 89 10.01 1.06 3.72
CA ASP A 89 11.32 1.12 3.06
C ASP A 89 11.22 2.04 1.84
N LYS A 90 12.36 2.56 1.38
CA LYS A 90 12.46 3.42 0.19
C LYS A 90 11.92 2.75 -1.09
N GLU A 91 12.04 1.43 -1.17
CA GLU A 91 11.75 0.63 -2.37
C GLU A 91 10.47 -0.21 -2.25
N LEU A 92 10.05 -0.53 -1.01
CA LEU A 92 8.93 -1.43 -0.73
C LEU A 92 8.33 -1.15 0.66
N SER A 93 7.05 -0.80 0.69
CA SER A 93 6.32 -0.63 1.97
C SER A 93 5.08 -1.50 2.00
N TRP A 94 4.72 -2.05 3.17
CA TRP A 94 3.54 -2.89 3.32
C TRP A 94 2.88 -2.73 4.68
N PHE A 95 1.58 -2.99 4.73
CA PHE A 95 0.75 -2.90 5.92
C PHE A 95 -0.28 -4.04 5.95
N ASP A 96 -0.29 -4.83 7.02
CA ASP A 96 -1.24 -5.93 7.20
C ASP A 96 -2.33 -5.59 8.21
N GLY A 97 -3.52 -5.21 7.74
CA GLY A 97 -4.64 -4.91 8.62
C GLY A 97 -5.56 -3.79 8.16
N VAL A 98 -5.54 -3.39 6.88
CA VAL A 98 -6.42 -2.33 6.40
C VAL A 98 -7.86 -2.82 6.41
N LEU A 99 -8.75 -2.10 7.08
CA LEU A 99 -10.16 -2.44 7.11
C LEU A 99 -10.78 -2.32 5.69
N PRO A 100 -11.68 -3.24 5.28
CA PRO A 100 -12.34 -3.16 3.98
C PRO A 100 -12.98 -1.80 3.67
N THR A 101 -13.56 -1.16 4.69
CA THR A 101 -14.22 0.15 4.58
C THR A 101 -13.23 1.31 4.36
N ARG A 102 -11.97 1.14 4.72
CA ARG A 102 -10.91 2.16 4.62
C ARG A 102 -9.95 1.91 3.46
N LEU A 103 -10.04 0.76 2.81
CA LEU A 103 -9.10 0.33 1.76
C LEU A 103 -8.89 1.40 0.68
N SER A 104 -9.96 1.92 0.09
CA SER A 104 -9.86 2.91 -0.98
C SER A 104 -9.15 4.17 -0.50
N THR A 105 -9.56 4.74 0.63
CA THR A 105 -8.96 5.94 1.20
C THR A 105 -7.50 5.73 1.59
N PHE A 106 -7.16 4.56 2.13
CA PHE A 106 -5.79 4.21 2.49
C PHE A 106 -4.90 4.12 1.24
N CYS A 107 -5.35 3.39 0.22
CA CYS A 107 -4.62 3.26 -1.04
C CYS A 107 -4.46 4.59 -1.77
N GLU A 108 -5.49 5.44 -1.79
CA GLU A 108 -5.43 6.77 -2.40
C GLU A 108 -4.39 7.66 -1.70
N LYS A 109 -4.42 7.72 -0.35
CA LYS A 109 -3.43 8.49 0.42
C LYS A 109 -2.01 7.96 0.23
N LEU A 110 -1.85 6.64 0.24
CA LEU A 110 -0.54 6.01 0.03
C LEU A 110 0.01 6.34 -1.36
N TYR A 111 -0.86 6.38 -2.38
CA TYR A 111 -0.49 6.77 -3.74
C TYR A 111 -0.08 8.24 -3.81
N GLU A 112 -0.88 9.14 -3.22
CA GLU A 112 -0.59 10.58 -3.17
C GLU A 112 0.74 10.89 -2.47
N LEU A 113 1.02 10.23 -1.34
CA LEU A 113 2.31 10.39 -0.65
C LEU A 113 3.47 9.91 -1.51
N SER A 114 3.27 8.83 -2.25
CA SER A 114 4.30 8.27 -3.11
C SER A 114 4.60 9.18 -4.30
N GLU A 115 3.58 9.76 -4.94
CA GLU A 115 3.79 10.73 -6.03
C GLU A 115 4.38 12.07 -5.55
N LYS A 116 4.06 12.49 -4.32
CA LYS A 116 4.45 13.82 -3.81
C LYS A 116 5.89 13.86 -3.32
N TYR A 117 6.45 12.73 -2.90
CA TYR A 117 7.76 12.66 -2.25
C TYR A 117 8.75 11.69 -2.96
N PRO A 118 8.99 11.83 -4.28
CA PRO A 118 10.05 11.11 -4.97
C PRO A 118 11.44 11.49 -4.42
N ASP A 119 12.37 10.54 -4.46
CA ASP A 119 13.82 10.75 -4.30
C ASP A 119 14.46 11.31 -5.59
#